data_AF-A0A7X8JUK8-F1
#
_entry.id   AF-A0A7X8JUK8-F1
#
_cell.length_a   1.000
_cell.length_b   1.000
_cell.length_c   1.000
_cell.angle_alpha   90.00
_cell.angle_beta   90.00
_cell.angle_gamma   90.00
#
_symmetry.space_group_name_H-M   'P 1'
#
loop_
_entity.id
_entity.type
_entity.pdbx_description
1 polymer ?
#
loop_
_entity_poly.entity_id
_entity_poly.type
_entity_poly.pdbx_seq_one_letter_code
_entity_poly.pdbx_strand_id
1 'polypeptide(L)' 'MKVTDIIGFKLGDAKSALSSCGIKNYYITVTSSPRLKCDDYDDDYRVVAIRKDRVKEFEMIICKPL' A
#
# COMPACT_ATOMS: atom_id res chain seq x y z
N MET A 1 -12.77 10.03 -5.29
CA MET A 1 -11.32 9.76 -5.17
C MET A 1 -11.05 8.41 -5.81
N LYS A 2 -10.09 8.31 -6.73
CA LYS A 2 -9.68 7.03 -7.30
C LYS A 2 -8.67 6.39 -6.35
N VAL A 3 -8.67 5.06 -6.30
CA VAL A 3 -7.72 4.30 -5.47
C VAL A 3 -6.26 4.57 -5.90
N THR A 4 -6.03 4.97 -7.14
CA THR A 4 -4.71 5.39 -7.63
C THR A 4 -4.22 6.73 -7.05
N ASP A 5 -5.11 7.52 -6.45
CA ASP A 5 -4.76 8.85 -5.91
C ASP A 5 -3.95 8.75 -4.60
N ILE A 6 -3.93 7.57 -3.95
CA ILE A 6 -3.09 7.31 -2.77
C ILE A 6 -1.63 6.96 -3.14
N ILE A 7 -1.28 6.89 -4.42
CA ILE A 7 0.12 6.71 -4.84
C ILE A 7 0.94 7.94 -4.38
N GLY A 8 2.04 7.69 -3.69
CA GLY A 8 2.90 8.70 -3.08
C GLY A 8 2.53 9.06 -1.64
N PHE A 9 1.38 8.61 -1.13
CA PHE A 9 0.99 8.83 0.26
C PHE A 9 1.82 7.97 1.19
N LYS A 10 1.93 8.42 2.44
CA LYS A 10 2.38 7.55 3.53
C LYS A 10 1.37 6.43 3.73
N LEU A 11 1.83 5.28 4.18
CA LEU A 11 1.00 4.12 4.40
C LEU A 11 -0.12 4.42 5.41
N GLY A 12 0.16 5.16 6.48
CA GLY A 12 -0.87 5.58 7.45
C GLY A 12 -1.98 6.44 6.82
N ASP A 13 -1.60 7.40 5.97
CA ASP A 13 -2.55 8.26 5.26
C ASP A 13 -3.35 7.47 4.22
N ALA A 14 -2.69 6.57 3.49
CA ALA A 14 -3.30 5.69 2.51
C ALA A 14 -4.34 4.76 3.15
N LYS A 15 -4.02 4.14 4.31
CA LYS A 15 -4.97 3.33 5.09
C LYS A 15 -6.21 4.14 5.48
N SER A 16 -6.01 5.38 5.95
CA SER A 16 -7.09 6.28 6.33
C SER A 16 -7.98 6.66 5.15
N ALA A 17 -7.38 6.96 3.99
CA ALA A 17 -8.09 7.26 2.75
C ALA A 17 -8.85 6.04 2.17
N LEU A 18 -8.28 4.84 2.27
CA LEU A 18 -8.96 3.61 1.86
C LEU A 18 -10.15 3.29 2.77
N SER A 19 -9.97 3.45 4.08
CA SER A 19 -11.03 3.26 5.07
C SER A 19 -12.19 4.24 4.86
N SER A 20 -11.90 5.52 4.57
CA SER A 20 -12.94 6.52 4.27
C SER A 20 -13.67 6.25 2.96
N CYS A 21 -13.03 5.56 2.00
CA CYS A 21 -13.67 5.07 0.78
C CYS A 21 -14.44 3.75 0.94
N GLY A 22 -14.43 3.15 2.14
CA GLY A 22 -15.07 1.85 2.40
C GLY A 22 -14.29 0.63 1.89
N ILE A 23 -13.04 0.83 1.43
CA ILE A 23 -12.18 -0.24 0.90
C ILE A 23 -11.41 -0.85 2.08
N LYS A 24 -11.86 -2.01 2.52
CA LYS A 24 -11.22 -2.76 3.62
C LYS A 24 -10.44 -3.98 3.14
N ASN A 25 -10.69 -4.42 1.91
CA ASN A 25 -10.15 -5.66 1.37
C ASN A 25 -8.94 -5.36 0.48
N TYR A 26 -7.77 -5.19 1.10
CA TYR A 26 -6.53 -4.99 0.38
C TYR A 26 -5.38 -5.82 0.97
N TYR A 27 -4.36 -6.06 0.15
CA TYR A 27 -3.11 -6.68 0.56
C TYR A 27 -1.95 -5.72 0.41
N ILE A 28 -1.00 -5.74 1.34
CA ILE A 28 0.19 -4.91 1.31
C ILE A 28 1.37 -5.77 0.88
N THR A 29 2.00 -5.39 -0.22
CA THR A 29 3.23 -6.01 -0.74
C THR A 29 4.36 -5.01 -0.57
N VAL A 30 5.40 -5.38 0.19
CA VAL A 30 6.61 -4.56 0.32
C VAL A 30 7.54 -4.88 -0.84
N THR A 31 7.82 -3.89 -1.68
CA THR A 31 8.89 -4.01 -2.69
C THR A 31 10.19 -3.50 -2.08
N SER A 32 10.89 -4.37 -1.35
CA SER A 32 12.26 -4.17 -0.88
C SER A 32 13.24 -5.02 -1.70
N SER A 33 14.53 -4.68 -1.63
CA SER A 33 15.60 -5.44 -2.28
C SER A 33 15.49 -6.94 -1.92
N PRO A 34 15.73 -7.89 -2.85
CA PRO A 34 15.41 -9.33 -2.71
C PRO A 34 15.99 -10.04 -1.46
N ARG A 35 16.91 -9.39 -0.75
CA ARG A 35 17.62 -9.91 0.41
C ARG A 35 16.97 -9.57 1.75
N LEU A 36 15.98 -8.68 1.79
CA LEU A 36 15.18 -8.41 2.98
C LEU A 36 13.73 -8.83 2.74
N LYS A 37 13.36 -9.99 3.29
CA LYS A 37 11.97 -10.28 3.64
C LYS A 37 11.61 -9.40 4.84
N CYS A 38 11.25 -8.15 4.57
CA CYS A 38 10.70 -7.26 5.57
C CYS A 38 9.20 -7.58 5.66
N ASP A 39 8.83 -8.50 6.54
CA ASP A 39 7.43 -8.68 6.93
C ASP A 39 6.96 -7.49 7.80
N ASP A 40 7.92 -6.75 8.39
CA ASP A 40 7.67 -5.51 9.12
C ASP A 40 7.78 -4.29 8.19
N TYR A 41 6.65 -3.64 7.98
CA TYR A 41 6.53 -2.33 7.35
C TYR A 41 5.89 -1.35 8.34
N ASP A 42 6.30 -0.09 8.27
CA ASP A 42 5.79 0.97 9.16
C ASP A 42 4.93 1.97 8.38
N ASP A 43 4.18 2.81 9.10
CA ASP A 43 3.28 3.80 8.51
C ASP A 43 4.01 4.92 7.75
N ASP A 44 5.33 5.05 7.92
CA ASP A 44 6.22 5.94 7.16
C ASP A 44 6.58 5.44 5.75
N TYR A 45 6.23 4.19 5.41
CA TYR A 45 6.43 3.68 4.06
C TYR A 45 5.56 4.45 3.07
N ARG A 46 6.03 4.58 1.83
CA ARG A 46 5.27 5.23 0.76
C ARG A 46 4.62 4.21 -0.14
N VAL A 47 3.37 4.48 -0.51
CA VAL A 47 2.68 3.74 -1.55
C VAL A 47 3.29 4.08 -2.90
N VAL A 48 3.80 3.09 -3.61
CA VAL A 48 4.43 3.27 -4.93
C VAL A 48 3.49 2.87 -6.05
N ALA A 49 2.64 1.88 -5.81
CA ALA A 49 1.64 1.46 -6.77
C ALA A 49 0.45 0.82 -6.06
N ILE A 50 -0.69 0.82 -6.73
CA ILE A 50 -1.85 0.02 -6.35
C ILE A 50 -2.40 -0.66 -7.58
N ARG A 51 -2.73 -1.94 -7.45
CA ARG A 51 -3.24 -2.78 -8.52
C ARG A 51 -4.53 -3.42 -8.05
N LYS A 52 -5.43 -3.70 -8.96
CA LYS A 52 -6.63 -4.47 -8.66
C LYS A 52 -6.24 -5.95 -8.72
N ASP A 53 -6.22 -6.63 -7.58
CA ASP A 53 -6.02 -8.07 -7.57
C ASP A 53 -7.35 -8.79 -7.79
N ARG A 54 -7.30 -10.00 -8.37
CA ARG A 54 -8.51 -10.79 -8.65
C ARG A 54 -9.03 -11.50 -7.41
N VAL A 55 -8.19 -11.72 -6.40
CA VAL A 55 -8.52 -12.50 -5.19
C VAL A 55 -8.81 -11.58 -4.00
N LYS A 56 -7.99 -10.54 -3.80
CA LYS A 56 -8.26 -9.43 -2.87
C LYS A 56 -8.57 -8.19 -3.69
N GLU A 57 -9.57 -7.39 -3.30
CA GLU A 57 -10.05 -6.29 -4.17
C GLU A 57 -8.92 -5.36 -4.64
N PHE A 58 -7.89 -5.14 -3.81
CA PHE A 58 -6.72 -4.33 -4.16
C PHE A 58 -5.40 -4.88 -3.59
N GLU A 59 -4.32 -4.77 -4.36
CA GLU A 59 -2.94 -4.98 -3.94
C GLU A 59 -2.22 -3.64 -3.89
N MET A 60 -1.76 -3.25 -2.71
CA MET A 60 -1.01 -2.03 -2.46
C MET A 60 0.47 -2.34 -2.32
N ILE A 61 1.27 -1.74 -3.18
CA ILE A 61 2.72 -1.91 -3.20
C ILE A 61 3.37 -0.73 -2.49
N ILE A 62 4.16 -1.03 -1.46
CA ILE A 62 4.84 -0.01 -0.65
C ILE A 62 6.36 -0.16 -0.69
N CYS A 63 7.06 0.95 -0.52
CA CYS A 63 8.52 1.01 -0.45
C CYS A 63 8.96 1.91 0.70
N LYS A 64 10.08 1.56 1.33
CA LYS A 64 10.72 2.39 2.35
C LYS A 64 11.41 3.56 1.65
N PRO A 65 11.07 4.82 1.96
CA PRO A 65 11.85 5.95 1.49
C PRO A 65 13.27 5.86 2.10
N LEU A 66 14.29 5.95 1.22
CA LEU A 66 15.71 5.97 1.60
C LEU A 66 16.09 7.25 2.34
#